data_AF-A0AA38S1Q9-F1
#
_entry.id   AF-A0AA38S1Q9-F1
#
_cell.length_a   1.000
_cell.length_b   1.000
_cell.length_c   1.000
_cell.angle_alpha   90.00
_cell.angle_beta   90.00
_cell.angle_gamma   90.00
#
_symmetry.space_group_name_H-M   'P 1'
#
loop_
_entity.id
_entity.type
_entity.pdbx_description
1 polymer ?
#
loop_
_entity_poly.entity_id
_entity_poly.type
_entity_poly.pdbx_seq_one_letter_code
_entity_poly.pdbx_strand_id
1 'polypeptide(L)'
;MGAASMTVSVILRLGEFVSSVILLGIVGRFLAITGDAHTSADSRLIYAIVVASMGLVFSMVLIPPFTYSFMAFPLDFIMFVLALVSFILLELLTGVHTCNAVWYWQYWGYYWGGFWSTPTVIVRGPADINYAGCGSWKAVLAWTFILSIAFLLSSFVGAYCVLKYREEKKLAHGVGLVAQAATAPVTGPSQLKPVRNGHDAQIAQPDAIATVYPVHPTP
;
A
#
# COMPACT_ATOMS: atom_id res chain seq x y z
N MET A 1 -15.69 13.72 9.68
CA MET A 1 -14.25 13.79 9.34
C MET A 1 -13.81 15.24 9.46
N GLY A 2 -12.76 15.54 10.23
CA GLY A 2 -12.31 16.93 10.42
C GLY A 2 -11.59 17.47 9.19
N ALA A 3 -11.70 18.77 8.92
CA ALA A 3 -11.00 19.44 7.81
C ALA A 3 -9.47 19.20 7.84
N ALA A 4 -8.89 19.09 9.05
CA ALA A 4 -7.46 18.86 9.24
C ALA A 4 -6.96 17.54 8.63
N SER A 5 -7.70 16.44 8.75
CA SER A 5 -7.28 15.16 8.16
C SER A 5 -7.35 15.18 6.63
N MET A 6 -8.25 15.99 6.06
CA MET A 6 -8.36 16.15 4.61
C MET A 6 -7.17 16.95 4.06
N THR A 7 -6.81 18.06 4.70
CA THR A 7 -5.67 18.88 4.27
C THR A 7 -4.35 18.11 4.35
N VAL A 8 -4.11 17.38 5.44
CA VAL A 8 -2.89 16.58 5.61
C VAL A 8 -2.77 15.49 4.54
N SER A 9 -3.88 14.82 4.19
CA SER A 9 -3.89 13.80 3.14
C SER A 9 -3.57 14.39 1.75
N VAL A 10 -4.08 15.59 1.44
CA VAL A 10 -3.80 16.27 0.16
C VAL A 10 -2.32 16.66 0.04
N ILE A 11 -1.73 17.21 1.10
CA ILE A 11 -0.31 17.61 1.10
C ILE A 11 0.60 16.39 0.94
N LEU A 12 0.30 15.29 1.65
CA LEU A 12 1.05 14.04 1.51
C LEU A 12 1.00 13.50 0.07
N ARG A 13 -0.19 13.52 -0.56
CA ARG A 13 -0.35 13.10 -1.96
C ARG A 13 0.44 13.96 -2.94
N LEU A 14 0.46 15.28 -2.72
CA LEU A 14 1.29 16.19 -3.51
C LEU A 14 2.78 15.90 -3.31
N GLY A 15 3.20 15.54 -2.10
CA GLY A 15 4.57 15.12 -1.79
C GLY A 15 4.98 13.87 -2.58
N GLU A 16 4.12 12.84 -2.62
CA GLU A 16 4.32 11.62 -3.43
C GLU A 16 4.41 11.93 -4.92
N PHE A 17 3.53 12.80 -5.42
CA PHE A 17 3.52 13.22 -6.82
C PHE A 17 4.81 13.94 -7.21
N VAL A 18 5.20 14.96 -6.43
CA VAL A 18 6.41 15.76 -6.71
C VAL A 18 7.66 14.90 -6.65
N SER A 19 7.80 14.05 -5.63
CA SER A 19 8.95 13.16 -5.51
C SER A 19 9.01 12.12 -6.64
N SER A 20 7.87 11.55 -7.05
CA SER A 20 7.78 10.63 -8.19
C SER A 20 8.20 11.30 -9.51
N VAL A 21 7.71 12.52 -9.77
CA VAL A 21 8.03 13.29 -10.98
C VAL A 21 9.52 13.64 -11.04
N ILE A 22 10.12 14.06 -9.93
CA ILE A 22 11.55 14.39 -9.88
C ILE A 22 12.40 13.14 -10.14
N LEU A 23 12.10 12.02 -9.48
CA LEU A 23 12.80 10.75 -9.68
C LEU A 23 12.68 10.27 -11.14
N LEU A 24 11.46 10.28 -11.68
CA LEU A 24 11.17 9.92 -13.07
C LEU A 24 11.93 10.82 -14.06
N GLY A 25 11.99 12.13 -13.80
CA GLY A 25 12.68 13.09 -14.66
C GLY A 25 14.19 12.87 -14.71
N ILE A 26 14.84 12.68 -13.56
CA ILE A 26 16.29 12.49 -13.49
C ILE A 26 16.69 11.16 -14.13
N VAL A 27 16.01 10.06 -13.75
CA VAL A 27 16.29 8.73 -14.27
C VAL A 27 15.88 8.61 -15.74
N GLY A 28 14.75 9.19 -16.14
CA GLY A 28 14.30 9.22 -17.53
C GLY A 28 15.25 9.95 -18.47
N ARG A 29 15.82 11.08 -18.04
CA ARG A 29 16.89 11.77 -18.79
C ARG A 29 18.10 10.86 -18.97
N PHE A 30 18.50 10.12 -17.94
CA PHE A 30 19.62 9.18 -18.05
C PHE A 30 19.34 8.05 -19.04
N LEU A 31 18.13 7.48 -19.02
CA LEU A 31 17.74 6.43 -19.97
C LEU A 31 17.70 6.95 -21.41
N ALA A 32 17.27 8.20 -21.64
CA ALA A 32 17.31 8.80 -22.97
C ALA A 32 18.74 8.89 -23.51
N ILE A 33 19.69 9.36 -22.70
CA ILE A 33 21.11 9.44 -23.09
C ILE A 33 21.70 8.05 -23.34
N THR A 34 21.37 7.08 -22.48
CA THR A 34 21.79 5.69 -22.62
C THR A 34 21.22 5.05 -23.89
N GLY A 35 19.99 5.40 -24.26
CA GLY A 35 19.32 4.98 -25.48
C GLY A 35 20.03 5.50 -26.74
N ASP A 36 20.42 6.78 -26.74
CA ASP A 36 21.19 7.39 -27.84
C ASP A 36 22.58 6.74 -28.01
N ALA A 37 23.16 6.26 -26.90
CA ALA A 37 24.44 5.56 -26.90
C ALA A 37 24.36 4.07 -27.33
N HIS A 38 23.17 3.56 -27.70
CA HIS A 38 22.94 2.17 -28.14
C HIS A 38 23.48 1.09 -27.18
N THR A 39 23.42 1.35 -25.87
CA THR A 39 23.93 0.44 -24.83
C THR A 39 22.81 -0.12 -23.97
N SER A 40 23.13 -1.17 -23.22
CA SER A 40 22.18 -1.81 -22.30
C SER A 40 21.96 -0.96 -21.05
N ALA A 41 20.69 -0.74 -20.70
CA ALA A 41 20.31 -0.09 -19.44
C ALA A 41 20.41 -1.07 -18.26
N ASP A 42 20.94 -0.60 -17.13
CA ASP A 42 21.03 -1.39 -15.89
C ASP A 42 19.62 -1.69 -15.35
N SER A 43 19.36 -2.96 -15.05
CA SER A 43 18.05 -3.43 -14.58
C SER A 43 17.60 -2.77 -13.28
N ARG A 44 18.54 -2.32 -12.44
CA ARG A 44 18.23 -1.61 -11.18
C ARG A 44 17.65 -0.22 -11.43
N LEU A 45 18.18 0.49 -12.45
CA LEU A 45 17.68 1.81 -12.84
C LEU A 45 16.33 1.69 -13.57
N ILE A 46 16.16 0.63 -14.37
CA ILE A 46 14.86 0.31 -14.98
C ILE A 46 13.81 0.01 -13.90
N TYR A 47 14.18 -0.68 -12.82
CA TYR A 47 13.26 -0.89 -11.71
C TYR A 47 12.84 0.44 -11.06
N ALA A 48 13.80 1.34 -10.81
CA ALA A 48 13.51 2.65 -10.21
C ALA A 48 12.58 3.50 -11.06
N ILE A 49 12.77 3.54 -12.39
CA ILE A 49 11.91 4.32 -13.27
C ILE A 49 10.48 3.75 -13.35
N VAL A 50 10.34 2.41 -13.34
CA VAL A 50 9.03 1.76 -13.31
C VAL A 50 8.29 2.09 -12.02
N VAL A 51 8.95 1.97 -10.87
CA VAL A 51 8.33 2.31 -9.58
C VAL A 51 7.94 3.80 -9.52
N ALA A 52 8.80 4.70 -10.02
CA ALA A 52 8.50 6.12 -10.08
C ALA A 52 7.29 6.43 -10.99
N SER A 53 7.20 5.78 -12.16
CA SER A 53 6.06 5.98 -13.07
C SER A 53 4.74 5.44 -12.51
N MET A 54 4.75 4.27 -11.86
CA MET A 54 3.60 3.75 -11.14
C MET A 54 3.16 4.73 -10.03
N GLY A 55 4.10 5.23 -9.24
CA GLY A 55 3.82 6.21 -8.18
C GLY A 55 3.24 7.52 -8.69
N LEU A 56 3.71 8.01 -9.82
CA LEU A 56 3.16 9.19 -10.50
C LEU A 56 1.71 8.96 -10.92
N VAL A 57 1.43 7.85 -11.62
CA VAL A 57 0.07 7.52 -12.10
C VAL A 57 -0.88 7.36 -10.92
N PHE A 58 -0.48 6.61 -9.89
CA PHE A 58 -1.31 6.42 -8.70
C PHE A 58 -1.57 7.74 -7.98
N SER A 59 -0.55 8.58 -7.81
CA SER A 59 -0.72 9.90 -7.19
C SER A 59 -1.66 10.79 -8.02
N MET A 60 -1.50 10.82 -9.34
CA MET A 60 -2.35 11.61 -10.23
C MET A 60 -3.82 11.17 -10.17
N VAL A 61 -4.07 9.86 -10.12
CA VAL A 61 -5.43 9.29 -10.02
C VAL A 61 -6.06 9.53 -8.64
N LEU A 62 -5.26 9.62 -7.57
CA LEU A 62 -5.72 9.73 -6.18
C LEU A 62 -5.74 11.17 -5.63
N ILE A 63 -5.36 12.19 -6.42
CA ILE A 63 -5.54 13.62 -6.08
C ILE A 63 -7.01 14.04 -5.88
N PRO A 64 -7.99 13.65 -6.71
CA PRO A 64 -9.36 14.05 -6.47
C PRO A 64 -9.90 13.36 -5.20
N PRO A 65 -10.49 14.12 -4.25
CA PRO A 65 -10.90 13.61 -2.95
C PRO A 65 -12.21 12.83 -3.06
N PHE A 66 -12.19 11.71 -3.79
CA PHE A 66 -13.29 10.78 -3.86
C PHE A 66 -13.26 9.83 -2.67
N THR A 67 -14.42 9.33 -2.28
CA THR A 67 -14.63 8.32 -1.23
C THR A 67 -13.74 7.07 -1.43
N TYR A 68 -13.28 6.82 -2.67
CA TYR A 68 -12.33 5.77 -3.03
C TYR A 68 -10.91 5.97 -2.47
N SER A 69 -10.50 7.21 -2.18
CA SER A 69 -9.16 7.49 -1.63
C SER A 69 -8.94 6.84 -0.26
N PHE A 70 -10.01 6.57 0.49
CA PHE A 70 -9.93 5.86 1.78
C PHE A 70 -9.71 4.34 1.64
N MET A 71 -10.00 3.75 0.48
CA MET A 71 -9.65 2.35 0.18
C MET A 71 -8.23 2.19 -0.37
N ALA A 72 -7.49 3.28 -0.61
CA ALA A 72 -6.15 3.26 -1.18
C ALA A 72 -5.02 2.97 -0.17
N PHE A 73 -5.33 2.88 1.13
CA PHE A 73 -4.37 2.50 2.18
C PHE A 73 -3.41 1.34 1.81
N PRO A 74 -3.89 0.16 1.33
CA PRO A 74 -3.01 -0.96 1.01
C PRO A 74 -2.20 -0.69 -0.26
N LEU A 75 -2.72 0.10 -1.19
CA LEU A 75 -2.01 0.48 -2.41
C LEU A 75 -0.81 1.37 -2.06
N ASP A 76 -0.98 2.37 -1.20
CA ASP A 76 0.12 3.22 -0.74
C ASP A 76 1.18 2.42 0.04
N PHE A 77 0.77 1.39 0.79
CA PHE A 77 1.72 0.48 1.44
C PHE A 77 2.54 -0.35 0.44
N ILE A 78 1.89 -0.88 -0.61
CA ILE A 78 2.59 -1.60 -1.68
C ILE A 78 3.59 -0.68 -2.37
N MET A 79 3.18 0.55 -2.68
CA MET A 79 4.06 1.55 -3.30
C MET A 79 5.23 1.94 -2.39
N PHE A 80 5.01 2.02 -1.08
CA PHE A 80 6.08 2.17 -0.10
C PHE A 80 7.11 1.05 -0.19
N VAL A 81 6.67 -0.22 -0.20
CA VAL A 81 7.58 -1.37 -0.28
C VAL A 81 8.37 -1.35 -1.59
N LEU A 82 7.70 -1.09 -2.72
CA LEU A 82 8.36 -1.01 -4.03
C LEU A 82 9.39 0.15 -4.09
N ALA A 83 9.05 1.32 -3.55
CA ALA A 83 9.96 2.47 -3.48
C ALA A 83 11.16 2.20 -2.54
N LEU A 84 10.92 1.52 -1.42
CA LEU A 84 11.98 1.13 -0.48
C LEU A 84 12.92 0.09 -1.08
N VAL A 85 12.39 -0.91 -1.79
CA VAL A 85 13.21 -1.88 -2.54
C VAL A 85 14.04 -1.15 -3.61
N SER A 86 13.45 -0.18 -4.30
CA SER A 86 14.18 0.63 -5.29
C SER A 86 15.32 1.39 -4.64
N PHE A 87 15.09 2.01 -3.48
CA PHE A 87 16.13 2.72 -2.74
C PHE A 87 17.28 1.78 -2.35
N ILE A 88 16.95 0.59 -1.80
CA ILE A 88 17.96 -0.40 -1.41
C ILE A 88 18.78 -0.86 -2.62
N LEU A 89 18.16 -1.12 -3.77
CA LEU A 89 18.87 -1.53 -4.98
C LEU A 89 19.86 -0.47 -5.48
N LEU A 90 19.51 0.80 -5.37
CA LEU A 90 20.37 1.93 -5.75
C LEU A 90 21.52 2.15 -4.75
N GLU A 91 21.26 1.98 -3.46
CA GLU A 91 22.32 2.01 -2.42
C GLU A 91 23.29 0.84 -2.58
N LEU A 92 22.79 -0.37 -2.88
CA LEU A 92 23.62 -1.55 -3.17
C LEU A 92 24.48 -1.36 -4.43
N LEU A 93 24.07 -0.49 -5.35
CA LEU A 93 24.85 -0.14 -6.54
C LEU A 93 25.93 0.91 -6.23
N THR A 94 25.59 1.83 -5.33
CA THR A 94 26.44 2.93 -4.88
C THR A 94 27.59 2.45 -3.99
N GLY A 95 27.30 1.51 -3.08
CA GLY A 95 28.25 1.01 -2.09
C GLY A 95 28.80 2.11 -1.17
N VAL A 96 30.00 1.92 -0.65
CA VAL A 96 30.66 2.82 0.31
C VAL A 96 31.21 4.12 -0.31
N HIS A 97 31.26 4.21 -1.63
CA HIS A 97 32.02 5.24 -2.34
C HIS A 97 31.13 5.95 -3.38
N THR A 98 30.12 6.71 -2.95
CA THR A 98 29.06 7.27 -3.80
C THR A 98 29.49 7.77 -5.18
N CYS A 99 30.35 8.79 -5.24
CA CYS A 99 30.85 9.35 -6.51
C CYS A 99 32.27 8.89 -6.86
N ASN A 100 32.78 7.88 -6.17
CA ASN A 100 34.10 7.27 -6.41
C ASN A 100 33.99 5.75 -6.71
N ALA A 101 32.77 5.22 -6.76
CA ALA A 101 32.51 3.82 -7.08
C ALA A 101 32.86 3.55 -8.55
N VAL A 102 33.41 2.36 -8.81
CA VAL A 102 33.80 1.94 -10.17
C VAL A 102 32.64 2.05 -11.15
N TRP A 103 31.46 1.56 -10.75
CA TRP A 103 30.24 1.69 -11.53
C TRP A 103 29.88 3.15 -11.83
N TYR A 104 30.09 4.07 -10.89
CA TYR A 104 29.71 5.47 -11.08
C TYR A 104 30.48 6.11 -12.24
N TRP A 105 31.81 6.02 -12.28
CA TRP A 105 32.58 6.69 -13.33
C TRP A 105 32.67 5.90 -14.64
N GLN A 106 32.49 4.57 -14.62
CA GLN A 106 32.41 3.75 -15.84
C GLN A 106 31.05 3.79 -16.53
N TYR A 107 29.97 3.95 -15.78
CA TYR A 107 28.61 3.88 -16.31
C TYR A 107 27.90 5.22 -16.17
N TRP A 108 27.49 5.59 -14.95
CA TRP A 108 26.63 6.76 -14.74
C TRP A 108 27.27 8.07 -15.22
N GLY A 109 28.47 8.40 -14.73
CA GLY A 109 29.19 9.62 -15.07
C GLY A 109 29.70 9.66 -16.51
N TYR A 110 30.06 8.51 -17.08
CA TYR A 110 30.47 8.39 -18.49
C TYR A 110 29.32 8.79 -19.44
N TYR A 111 28.13 8.20 -19.24
CA TYR A 111 26.97 8.53 -20.07
C TYR A 111 26.39 9.91 -19.74
N TRP A 112 26.26 10.24 -18.44
CA TRP A 112 25.70 11.52 -18.01
C TRP A 112 26.55 12.72 -18.47
N GLY A 113 27.87 12.56 -18.52
CA GLY A 113 28.82 13.58 -18.99
C GLY A 113 28.93 13.70 -20.51
N GLY A 114 28.27 12.83 -21.29
CA GLY A 114 28.31 12.88 -22.76
C GLY A 114 29.62 12.38 -23.39
N PHE A 115 30.49 11.72 -22.61
CA PHE A 115 31.79 11.26 -23.09
C PHE A 115 31.68 10.15 -24.15
N TRP A 116 30.54 9.46 -24.21
CA TRP A 116 30.21 8.46 -25.24
C TRP A 116 30.17 9.04 -26.66
N SER A 117 29.94 10.35 -26.83
CA SER A 117 29.94 11.00 -28.15
C SER A 117 31.35 11.34 -28.66
N THR A 118 32.38 11.24 -27.81
CA THR A 118 33.77 11.56 -28.16
C THR A 118 34.69 10.34 -27.98
N PRO A 119 35.21 9.73 -29.07
CA PRO A 119 35.92 8.45 -29.00
C PRO A 119 37.34 8.52 -28.40
N THR A 120 37.81 9.70 -27.97
CA THR A 120 39.21 9.93 -27.59
C THR A 120 39.47 9.96 -26.08
N VAL A 121 38.44 9.85 -25.23
CA VAL A 121 38.61 9.97 -23.77
C VAL A 121 38.54 8.60 -23.10
N ILE A 122 39.67 8.13 -22.58
CA ILE A 122 39.75 6.91 -21.76
C ILE A 122 39.56 7.32 -20.30
N VAL A 123 38.40 7.00 -19.72
CA VAL A 123 38.12 7.29 -18.30
C VAL A 123 38.77 6.21 -17.42
N ARG A 124 39.72 6.62 -16.57
CA ARG A 124 40.43 5.74 -15.62
C ARG A 124 40.01 5.99 -14.18
N GLY A 125 39.43 7.15 -13.90
CA GLY A 125 38.87 7.46 -12.58
C GLY A 125 37.88 8.62 -12.58
N PRO A 126 37.29 8.92 -11.42
CA PRO A 126 36.28 9.97 -11.29
C PRO A 126 36.82 11.39 -11.49
N ALA A 127 38.13 11.59 -11.38
CA ALA A 127 38.78 12.87 -11.67
C ALA A 127 38.73 13.22 -13.17
N ASP A 128 38.77 12.22 -14.06
CA ASP A 128 38.80 12.43 -15.51
C ASP A 128 37.46 12.97 -16.04
N ILE A 129 36.36 12.64 -15.36
CA ILE A 129 35.00 13.09 -15.71
C ILE A 129 34.55 14.29 -14.87
N ASN A 130 35.45 14.90 -14.09
CA ASN A 130 35.14 16.04 -13.20
C ASN A 130 33.86 15.82 -12.35
N TYR A 131 33.65 14.59 -11.85
CA TYR A 131 32.46 14.20 -11.08
C TYR A 131 31.11 14.53 -11.77
N ALA A 132 31.08 14.47 -13.11
CA ALA A 132 29.87 14.70 -13.90
C ALA A 132 28.70 13.81 -13.43
N GLY A 133 27.56 14.42 -13.12
CA GLY A 133 26.36 13.70 -12.67
C GLY A 133 26.39 13.19 -11.22
N CYS A 134 27.43 13.51 -10.43
CA CYS A 134 27.49 13.13 -9.00
C CYS A 134 26.33 13.75 -8.21
N GLY A 135 26.04 15.05 -8.42
CA GLY A 135 24.92 15.73 -7.80
C GLY A 135 23.57 15.11 -8.17
N SER A 136 23.39 14.75 -9.44
CA SER A 136 22.19 14.07 -9.92
C SER A 136 21.99 12.70 -9.29
N TRP A 137 23.07 11.92 -9.13
CA TRP A 137 23.01 10.61 -8.47
C TRP A 137 22.60 10.74 -6.99
N LYS A 138 23.22 11.68 -6.26
CA LYS A 138 22.83 11.97 -4.87
C LYS A 138 21.37 12.42 -4.76
N ALA A 139 20.90 13.21 -5.73
CA ALA A 139 19.51 13.59 -5.81
C ALA A 139 18.60 12.37 -6.01
N VAL A 140 18.93 11.46 -6.93
CA VAL A 140 18.17 10.21 -7.13
C VAL A 140 18.04 9.41 -5.83
N LEU A 141 19.14 9.20 -5.10
CA LEU A 141 19.11 8.48 -3.82
C LEU A 141 18.22 9.19 -2.79
N ALA A 142 18.39 10.51 -2.62
CA ALA A 142 17.61 11.30 -1.67
C ALA A 142 16.11 11.31 -2.00
N TRP A 143 15.75 11.56 -3.26
CA TRP A 143 14.35 11.62 -3.69
C TRP A 143 13.67 10.26 -3.66
N THR A 144 14.39 9.15 -3.91
CA THR A 144 13.83 7.79 -3.77
C THR A 144 13.52 7.48 -2.30
N PHE A 145 14.38 7.90 -1.38
CA PHE A 145 14.13 7.74 0.05
C PHE A 145 12.94 8.58 0.52
N ILE A 146 12.87 9.85 0.12
CA ILE A 146 11.74 10.74 0.43
C ILE A 146 10.43 10.17 -0.14
N LEU A 147 10.45 9.66 -1.38
CA LEU A 147 9.31 9.02 -2.02
C LEU A 147 8.81 7.82 -1.19
N SER A 148 9.73 6.97 -0.69
CA SER A 148 9.35 5.84 0.16
C SER A 148 8.67 6.30 1.45
N ILE A 149 9.23 7.30 2.15
CA ILE A 149 8.62 7.82 3.38
C ILE A 149 7.28 8.49 3.11
N ALA A 150 7.13 9.21 1.99
CA ALA A 150 5.87 9.85 1.63
C ALA A 150 4.73 8.82 1.52
N PHE A 151 4.95 7.73 0.79
CA PHE A 151 3.99 6.62 0.69
C PHE A 151 3.71 5.95 2.04
N LEU A 152 4.73 5.82 2.90
CA LEU A 152 4.54 5.26 4.23
C LEU A 152 3.62 6.12 5.09
N LEU A 153 3.86 7.44 5.14
CA LEU A 153 3.06 8.38 5.91
C LEU A 153 1.61 8.42 5.40
N SER A 154 1.44 8.41 4.08
CA SER A 154 0.12 8.34 3.44
C SER A 154 -0.64 7.07 3.81
N SER A 155 0.05 5.92 3.79
CA SER A 155 -0.51 4.64 4.23
C SER A 155 -0.94 4.67 5.72
N PHE A 156 -0.11 5.21 6.62
CA PHE A 156 -0.47 5.33 8.04
C PHE A 156 -1.70 6.24 8.26
N VAL A 157 -1.77 7.38 7.58
CA VAL A 157 -2.92 8.30 7.68
C VAL A 157 -4.19 7.61 7.15
N GLY A 158 -4.10 6.91 6.01
CA GLY A 158 -5.20 6.12 5.46
C GLY A 158 -5.68 5.04 6.43
N ALA A 159 -4.76 4.26 7.01
CA ALA A 159 -5.07 3.24 8.01
C ALA A 159 -5.78 3.83 9.24
N TYR A 160 -5.25 4.93 9.78
CA TYR A 160 -5.82 5.60 10.94
C TYR A 160 -7.27 6.06 10.70
N CYS A 161 -7.55 6.66 9.54
CA CYS A 161 -8.91 7.07 9.17
C CYS A 161 -9.87 5.88 9.05
N VAL A 162 -9.43 4.77 8.45
CA VAL A 162 -10.26 3.56 8.30
C VAL A 162 -10.55 2.92 9.66
N LEU A 163 -9.55 2.81 10.54
CA LEU A 163 -9.73 2.26 11.88
C LEU A 163 -10.71 3.10 12.70
N LYS A 164 -10.56 4.43 12.67
CA LYS A 164 -11.49 5.34 13.37
C LYS A 164 -12.92 5.20 12.87
N TYR A 165 -13.12 5.14 11.55
CA TYR A 165 -14.45 4.95 10.96
C TYR A 165 -15.06 3.59 11.32
N ARG A 166 -14.23 2.54 11.45
CA ARG A 166 -14.67 1.22 11.87
C ARG A 166 -15.14 1.21 13.33
N GLU A 167 -14.43 1.91 14.22
CA GLU A 167 -14.84 2.05 15.63
C GLU A 167 -16.14 2.85 15.76
N GLU A 168 -16.29 3.97 15.04
CA GLU A 168 -17.54 4.75 15.00
C GLU A 168 -18.73 3.91 14.51
N LYS A 169 -18.54 3.07 13.46
CA LYS A 169 -19.58 2.15 12.98
C LYS A 169 -19.93 1.06 13.99
N LYS A 170 -18.96 0.47 14.68
CA LYS A 170 -19.21 -0.54 15.73
C LYS A 170 -20.04 0.05 16.87
N LEU A 171 -19.72 1.27 17.29
CA LEU A 171 -20.47 1.99 18.32
C LEU A 171 -21.91 2.29 17.86
N ALA A 172 -22.09 2.80 16.64
CA ALA A 172 -23.43 3.06 16.10
C ALA A 172 -24.27 1.78 15.96
N HIS A 173 -23.66 0.68 15.52
CA HIS A 173 -24.34 -0.62 15.43
C HIS A 173 -24.70 -1.19 16.80
N GLY A 174 -23.79 -1.05 17.78
CA GLY A 174 -24.04 -1.43 19.18
C GLY A 174 -25.19 -0.63 19.80
N VAL A 175 -25.23 0.69 19.59
CA VAL A 175 -26.33 1.56 20.04
C VAL A 175 -27.65 1.20 19.36
N GLY A 176 -27.63 0.90 18.05
CA GLY A 176 -28.82 0.45 17.32
C GLY A 176 -29.42 -0.84 17.87
N LEU A 177 -28.56 -1.82 18.19
CA LEU A 177 -28.96 -3.07 18.86
C LEU A 177 -29.58 -2.84 20.25
N VAL A 178 -28.99 -1.95 21.05
CA VAL A 178 -29.52 -1.60 22.38
C VAL A 178 -30.86 -0.87 22.26
N ALA A 179 -31.01 0.05 21.32
CA ALA A 179 -32.28 0.74 21.07
C ALA A 179 -33.39 -0.23 20.63
N GLN A 180 -33.06 -1.21 19.77
CA GLN A 180 -34.01 -2.26 19.34
C GLN A 180 -34.42 -3.17 20.50
N ALA A 181 -33.49 -3.54 21.39
CA ALA A 181 -33.80 -4.32 22.59
C ALA A 181 -34.68 -3.53 23.57
N ALA A 182 -34.51 -2.21 23.70
CA ALA A 182 -35.32 -1.36 24.57
C ALA A 182 -36.76 -1.16 24.06
N THR A 183 -36.98 -1.27 22.74
CA THR A 183 -38.32 -1.23 22.13
C THR A 183 -39.01 -2.60 22.06
N ALA A 184 -38.35 -3.69 22.45
CA ALA A 184 -39.00 -4.99 22.53
C ALA A 184 -40.08 -4.96 23.63
N PRO A 185 -41.32 -5.40 23.34
CA PRO A 185 -42.38 -5.38 24.34
C PRO A 185 -41.99 -6.25 25.53
N VAL A 186 -42.02 -5.66 26.73
CA VAL A 186 -41.91 -6.38 27.99
C VAL A 186 -43.09 -7.35 28.07
N THR A 187 -42.89 -8.60 27.71
CA THR A 187 -43.75 -9.69 28.18
C THR A 187 -43.55 -9.77 29.69
N GLY A 188 -44.50 -9.19 30.43
CA GLY A 188 -44.44 -9.02 31.87
C GLY A 188 -44.32 -10.34 32.65
N PRO A 189 -43.89 -10.26 33.92
CA PRO A 189 -43.74 -11.44 34.76
C PRO A 189 -45.08 -11.83 35.40
N SER A 190 -45.60 -13.01 35.06
CA SER A 190 -46.51 -13.88 35.83
C SER A 190 -47.15 -14.88 34.87
N GLN A 191 -46.99 -16.20 35.03
CA GLN A 191 -47.54 -16.95 36.15
C GLN A 191 -46.61 -18.12 36.54
N LEU A 192 -46.20 -18.11 37.81
CA LEU A 192 -45.75 -19.30 38.52
C LEU A 192 -46.92 -20.29 38.56
N LYS A 193 -46.84 -21.41 37.84
CA LYS A 193 -47.85 -22.48 37.91
C LYS A 193 -47.74 -23.15 39.29
N PRO A 194 -48.81 -23.16 40.11
CA PRO A 194 -48.74 -23.81 41.42
C PRO A 194 -48.59 -25.32 41.21
N VAL A 195 -47.60 -25.90 41.88
CA VAL A 195 -47.45 -27.35 42.06
C VAL A 195 -48.67 -27.83 42.85
N ARG A 196 -49.61 -28.50 42.20
CA ARG A 196 -50.70 -29.25 42.85
C ARG A 196 -50.26 -30.70 42.98
N ASN A 197 -49.88 -31.09 44.19
CA ASN A 197 -49.66 -32.46 44.61
C ASN A 197 -50.99 -33.22 44.71
N GLY A 198 -50.98 -34.49 44.29
CA GLY A 198 -51.72 -35.54 44.98
C GLY A 198 -52.93 -36.14 44.24
N HIS A 199 -52.73 -37.38 43.79
CA HIS A 199 -53.68 -38.50 43.74
C HIS A 199 -54.90 -38.37 42.82
N ASP A 200 -54.86 -39.08 41.69
CA ASP A 200 -55.79 -40.20 41.46
C ASP A 200 -55.21 -41.18 40.45
N ALA A 201 -55.32 -42.47 40.78
CA ALA A 201 -54.81 -43.62 40.07
C ALA A 201 -55.86 -44.20 39.13
N GLN A 202 -55.47 -44.63 37.93
CA GLN A 202 -55.98 -45.82 37.20
C GLN A 202 -55.24 -45.91 35.85
N ILE A 203 -54.21 -46.76 35.73
CA ILE A 203 -54.27 -48.16 35.25
C ILE A 203 -54.83 -48.27 33.81
N ALA A 204 -53.93 -48.44 32.83
CA ALA A 204 -53.96 -49.51 31.82
C ALA A 204 -52.86 -49.33 30.74
N GLN A 205 -51.80 -50.15 30.83
CA GLN A 205 -51.04 -50.72 29.69
C GLN A 205 -51.97 -51.78 29.00
N PRO A 206 -51.73 -52.38 27.80
CA PRO A 206 -50.41 -52.63 27.21
C PRO A 206 -50.22 -52.71 25.66
N ASP A 207 -48.94 -52.68 25.28
CA ASP A 207 -48.21 -53.41 24.21
C ASP A 207 -48.48 -53.25 22.68
N ALA A 208 -47.40 -53.59 21.95
CA ALA A 208 -47.23 -53.89 20.51
C ALA A 208 -46.81 -52.71 19.59
N ILE A 209 -45.53 -52.62 19.21
CA ILE A 209 -44.87 -53.31 18.06
C ILE A 209 -45.44 -52.85 16.70
N ALA A 210 -44.65 -52.11 15.92
CA ALA A 210 -44.29 -52.45 14.54
C ALA A 210 -43.43 -51.35 13.88
N THR A 211 -42.20 -51.73 13.58
CA THR A 211 -41.40 -51.38 12.38
C THR A 211 -42.21 -50.94 11.16
N VAL A 212 -41.65 -50.03 10.34
CA VAL A 212 -41.38 -50.20 8.88
C VAL A 212 -40.86 -48.87 8.29
N TYR A 213 -39.61 -48.88 7.81
CA TYR A 213 -39.13 -48.06 6.68
C TYR A 213 -39.46 -48.82 5.38
N PRO A 214 -39.74 -48.14 4.24
CA PRO A 214 -38.69 -47.92 3.23
C PRO A 214 -38.86 -46.56 2.49
N VAL A 215 -37.81 -45.81 2.11
CA VAL A 215 -36.96 -45.93 0.89
C VAL A 215 -37.77 -46.20 -0.39
N HIS A 216 -37.82 -45.24 -1.34
CA HIS A 216 -37.31 -45.27 -2.75
C HIS A 216 -37.94 -44.15 -3.64
N PRO A 217 -37.59 -43.94 -4.95
CA PRO A 217 -36.94 -42.70 -5.43
C PRO A 217 -37.55 -42.01 -6.69
N THR A 218 -36.92 -40.90 -7.12
CA THR A 218 -36.80 -40.36 -8.52
C THR A 218 -38.11 -39.94 -9.21
N PRO A 219 -38.12 -39.28 -10.41
CA PRO A 219 -37.16 -39.21 -11.52
C PRO A 219 -35.96 -38.29 -11.33
#